data_AF-X0YTB1-F1
#
_entry.id   AF-X0YTB1-F1
#
_cell.length_a   1.000
_cell.length_b   1.000
_cell.length_c   1.000
_cell.angle_alpha   90.00
_cell.angle_beta   90.00
_cell.angle_gamma   90.00
#
_symmetry.space_group_name_H-M   'P 1'
#
loop_
_entity.id
_entity.type
_entity.pdbx_description
1 polymer ?
#
loop_
_entity_poly.entity_id
_entity_poly.type
_entity_poly.pdbx_seq_one_letter_code
_entity_poly.pdbx_strand_id
1 'polypeptide(L)'
;RTLVWLYVDPITYRDLVVSGIESLRAALEDETFRARFAEADDAEKRARFAAALDILSLKARAANPLFSWQATEWLQVVLEKNRALLGLPDGAVVAEFLFGATDCLDPYTRFLTAEMLRGYRRQTKGVYTGIGASVTARGRRVFVQEVFEGGAAANAGLQVGDELVRVDGQVVRGQALVEVTRRLRGEA
;
A
#
# COMPACT_ATOMS: atom_id res chain seq x y z
N ARG A 1 34.79 -11.71 -18.33
CA ARG A 1 33.38 -12.03 -18.64
C ARG A 1 32.56 -10.81 -18.26
N THR A 2 32.10 -10.03 -19.24
CA THR A 2 31.27 -8.84 -18.99
C THR A 2 29.83 -9.31 -18.87
N LEU A 3 29.22 -9.14 -17.69
CA LEU A 3 27.79 -9.32 -17.53
C LEU A 3 27.11 -8.11 -18.16
N VAL A 4 26.67 -8.25 -19.40
CA VAL A 4 25.75 -7.30 -20.03
C VAL A 4 24.36 -7.62 -19.48
N TRP A 5 23.99 -6.96 -18.39
CA TRP A 5 22.60 -6.89 -17.98
C TRP A 5 21.88 -6.04 -19.03
N LEU A 6 21.22 -6.70 -19.99
CA LEU A 6 20.14 -6.08 -20.74
C LEU A 6 19.05 -5.76 -19.71
N TYR A 7 18.85 -4.48 -19.42
CA TYR A 7 17.68 -4.05 -18.68
C TYR A 7 16.42 -4.54 -19.43
N VAL A 8 15.49 -5.01 -18.61
CA VAL A 8 14.10 -5.42 -18.84
C VAL A 8 13.44 -4.72 -20.03
N ASP A 9 12.62 -5.46 -20.79
CA ASP A 9 11.88 -4.98 -21.97
C ASP A 9 11.35 -3.54 -21.80
N PRO A 10 11.50 -2.67 -22.82
CA PRO A 10 11.12 -1.27 -22.70
C PRO A 10 9.60 -1.14 -22.53
N ILE A 11 9.18 -0.59 -21.40
CA ILE A 11 7.78 -0.31 -21.11
C ILE A 11 7.36 0.94 -21.86
N THR A 12 6.28 0.82 -22.61
CA THR A 12 5.73 1.92 -23.40
C THR A 12 4.62 2.65 -22.63
N TYR A 13 4.31 3.89 -23.02
CA TYR A 13 3.15 4.61 -22.47
C TYR A 13 1.83 3.86 -22.68
N ARG A 14 1.73 3.04 -23.73
CA ARG A 14 0.60 2.15 -23.93
C ARG A 14 0.47 1.15 -22.79
N ASP A 15 1.57 0.53 -22.39
CA ASP A 15 1.57 -0.49 -21.34
C ASP A 15 1.19 0.13 -19.99
N LEU A 16 1.65 1.36 -19.71
CA LEU A 16 1.23 2.14 -18.53
C LEU A 16 -0.28 2.40 -18.53
N VAL A 17 -0.83 2.87 -19.64
CA VAL A 17 -2.26 3.19 -19.77
C VAL A 17 -3.11 1.93 -19.63
N VAL A 18 -2.76 0.86 -20.33
CA VAL A 18 -3.49 -0.41 -20.30
C VAL A 18 -3.47 -1.01 -18.89
N SER A 19 -2.31 -1.06 -18.25
CA SER A 19 -2.18 -1.55 -16.88
C SER A 19 -2.98 -0.72 -15.88
N GLY A 20 -2.99 0.62 -16.04
CA GLY A 20 -3.81 1.50 -15.22
C GLY A 20 -5.32 1.28 -15.38
N ILE A 21 -5.79 1.12 -16.61
CA ILE A 21 -7.21 0.81 -16.89
C ILE A 21 -7.59 -0.54 -16.29
N GLU A 22 -6.73 -1.55 -16.41
CA GLU A 22 -6.99 -2.92 -15.94
C GLU A 22 -6.98 -3.02 -14.42
N SER A 23 -6.08 -2.30 -13.74
CA SER A 23 -6.08 -2.19 -12.28
C SER A 23 -7.38 -1.57 -11.77
N LEU A 24 -7.82 -0.45 -12.37
CA LEU A 24 -9.09 0.16 -12.01
C LEU A 24 -10.28 -0.78 -12.30
N ARG A 25 -10.26 -1.49 -13.43
CA ARG A 25 -11.30 -2.47 -13.78
C ARG A 25 -11.38 -3.61 -12.76
N ALA A 26 -10.24 -4.11 -12.28
CA ALA A 26 -10.18 -5.14 -11.25
C ALA A 26 -10.65 -4.60 -9.88
N ALA A 27 -10.29 -3.36 -9.53
CA ALA A 27 -10.73 -2.72 -8.29
C ALA A 27 -12.26 -2.61 -8.19
N LEU A 28 -12.98 -2.48 -9.32
CA LEU A 28 -14.45 -2.49 -9.32
C LEU A 28 -15.06 -3.84 -8.90
N GLU A 29 -14.31 -4.93 -8.91
CA GLU A 29 -14.77 -6.25 -8.43
C GLU A 29 -14.33 -6.54 -6.99
N ASP A 30 -13.26 -5.89 -6.54
CA ASP A 30 -12.72 -6.05 -5.19
C ASP A 30 -13.72 -5.61 -4.11
N GLU A 31 -13.95 -6.48 -3.13
CA GLU A 31 -14.91 -6.23 -2.05
C GLU A 31 -14.44 -5.12 -1.11
N THR A 32 -13.13 -5.02 -0.85
CA THR A 32 -12.56 -4.01 0.03
C THR A 32 -12.68 -2.61 -0.59
N PHE A 33 -12.40 -2.50 -1.89
CA PHE A 33 -12.54 -1.27 -2.65
C PHE A 33 -13.99 -0.81 -2.69
N ARG A 34 -14.94 -1.71 -2.97
CA ARG A 34 -16.37 -1.40 -2.96
C ARG A 34 -16.86 -0.96 -1.59
N ALA A 35 -16.45 -1.65 -0.52
CA ALA A 35 -16.78 -1.27 0.84
C ALA A 35 -16.26 0.14 1.20
N ARG A 36 -15.07 0.52 0.70
CA ARG A 36 -14.50 1.86 0.91
C ARG A 36 -15.32 2.97 0.25
N PHE A 37 -15.94 2.69 -0.89
CA PHE A 37 -16.72 3.66 -1.67
C PHE A 37 -18.21 3.27 -1.79
N ALA A 38 -18.76 2.71 -0.71
CA ALA A 38 -20.11 2.15 -0.71
C ALA A 38 -21.22 3.13 -1.13
N GLU A 39 -21.05 4.43 -0.84
CA GLU A 39 -22.01 5.48 -1.27
C GLU A 39 -22.14 5.61 -2.79
N ALA A 40 -21.10 5.21 -3.53
CA ALA A 40 -21.06 5.20 -5.00
C ALA A 40 -21.24 3.79 -5.60
N ASP A 41 -21.34 2.72 -4.80
CA ASP A 41 -21.46 1.34 -5.29
C ASP A 41 -22.90 1.02 -5.70
N ASP A 42 -23.24 1.41 -6.94
CA ASP A 42 -24.44 0.99 -7.64
C ASP A 42 -24.06 -0.09 -8.67
N ALA A 43 -24.66 -1.28 -8.55
CA ALA A 43 -24.29 -2.45 -9.35
C ALA A 43 -24.49 -2.23 -10.86
N GLU A 44 -25.56 -1.54 -11.27
CA GLU A 44 -25.84 -1.30 -12.68
C GLU A 44 -24.87 -0.27 -13.25
N LYS A 45 -24.65 0.84 -12.53
CA LYS A 45 -23.67 1.86 -12.91
C LYS A 45 -22.26 1.31 -12.97
N ARG A 46 -21.89 0.45 -12.01
CA ARG A 46 -20.61 -0.23 -11.94
C ARG A 46 -20.39 -1.15 -13.14
N ALA A 47 -21.41 -1.93 -13.51
CA ALA A 47 -21.34 -2.77 -14.71
C ALA A 47 -21.16 -1.95 -15.99
N ARG A 48 -21.85 -0.80 -16.10
CA ARG A 48 -21.69 0.12 -17.24
C ARG A 48 -20.29 0.75 -17.28
N PHE A 49 -19.75 1.17 -16.14
CA PHE A 49 -18.41 1.73 -16.06
C PHE A 49 -17.33 0.68 -16.36
N ALA A 50 -17.47 -0.53 -15.81
CA ALA A 50 -16.61 -1.68 -16.11
C ALA A 50 -16.56 -1.97 -17.62
N ALA A 51 -17.71 -2.07 -18.28
CA ALA A 51 -17.76 -2.27 -19.73
C ALA A 51 -17.10 -1.13 -20.52
N ALA A 52 -17.23 0.12 -20.05
CA ALA A 52 -16.53 1.25 -20.66
C ALA A 52 -15.01 1.14 -20.52
N LEU A 53 -14.51 0.70 -19.36
CA LEU A 53 -13.08 0.44 -19.13
C LEU A 53 -12.57 -0.70 -20.02
N ASP A 54 -13.34 -1.78 -20.20
CA ASP A 54 -12.97 -2.89 -21.10
C ASP A 54 -12.80 -2.39 -22.54
N ILE A 55 -13.73 -1.57 -23.03
CA ILE A 55 -13.63 -0.95 -24.36
C ILE A 55 -12.42 -0.01 -24.45
N LEU A 56 -12.16 0.78 -23.41
CA LEU A 56 -11.01 1.68 -23.37
C LEU A 56 -9.69 0.90 -23.37
N SER A 57 -9.57 -0.19 -22.61
CA SER A 57 -8.38 -1.07 -22.62
C SER A 57 -8.13 -1.63 -24.02
N LEU A 58 -9.17 -2.14 -24.70
CA LEU A 58 -9.05 -2.63 -26.08
C LEU A 58 -8.57 -1.54 -27.04
N LYS A 59 -9.12 -0.33 -26.94
CA LYS A 59 -8.70 0.80 -27.78
C LYS A 59 -7.28 1.26 -27.47
N ALA A 60 -6.87 1.29 -26.20
CA ALA A 60 -5.52 1.66 -25.79
C ALA A 60 -4.49 0.64 -26.31
N ARG A 61 -4.81 -0.67 -26.22
CA ARG A 61 -3.99 -1.76 -26.78
C ARG A 61 -3.81 -1.64 -28.30
N ALA A 62 -4.84 -1.19 -29.00
CA ALA A 62 -4.79 -0.97 -30.46
C ALA A 62 -4.07 0.33 -30.87
N ALA A 63 -3.90 1.29 -29.96
CA ALA A 63 -3.22 2.55 -30.25
C ALA A 63 -1.70 2.36 -30.27
N ASN A 64 -1.07 2.64 -31.41
CA ASN A 64 0.39 2.57 -31.54
C ASN A 64 0.94 3.59 -32.57
N PRO A 65 1.92 4.44 -32.21
CA PRO A 65 2.49 4.66 -30.88
C PRO A 65 1.65 5.58 -29.98
N LEU A 66 1.76 5.40 -28.66
CA LEU A 66 1.24 6.32 -27.64
C LEU A 66 2.38 7.14 -27.04
N PHE A 67 2.21 8.46 -26.99
CA PHE A 67 3.12 9.42 -26.36
C PHE A 67 2.64 9.82 -24.96
N SER A 68 3.52 10.46 -24.19
CA SER A 68 3.24 10.89 -22.81
C SER A 68 1.98 11.76 -22.66
N TRP A 69 1.78 12.71 -23.57
CA TRP A 69 0.61 13.60 -23.56
C TRP A 69 -0.69 12.83 -23.83
N GLN A 70 -0.66 11.86 -24.75
CA GLN A 70 -1.81 10.99 -25.03
C GLN A 70 -2.13 10.11 -23.83
N ALA A 71 -1.12 9.61 -23.10
CA ALA A 71 -1.35 8.86 -21.86
C ALA A 71 -2.13 9.68 -20.82
N THR A 72 -1.86 10.99 -20.72
CA THR A 72 -2.64 11.90 -19.89
C THR A 72 -4.07 12.04 -20.41
N GLU A 73 -4.29 12.14 -21.72
CA GLU A 73 -5.64 12.19 -22.31
C GLU A 73 -6.45 10.93 -21.99
N TRP A 74 -5.82 9.75 -22.01
CA TRP A 74 -6.48 8.50 -21.60
C TRP A 74 -6.99 8.54 -20.16
N LEU A 75 -6.18 9.04 -19.23
CA LEU A 75 -6.61 9.24 -17.85
C LEU A 75 -7.79 10.23 -17.76
N GLN A 76 -7.76 11.31 -18.55
CA GLN A 76 -8.87 12.27 -18.60
C GLN A 76 -10.16 11.62 -19.13
N VAL A 77 -10.07 10.78 -20.16
CA VAL A 77 -11.22 10.03 -20.70
C VAL A 77 -11.77 9.07 -19.64
N VAL A 78 -10.92 8.37 -18.90
CA VAL A 78 -11.35 7.50 -17.80
C VAL A 78 -12.08 8.29 -16.72
N LEU A 79 -11.57 9.47 -16.34
CA LEU A 79 -12.22 10.36 -15.37
C LEU A 79 -13.57 10.88 -15.88
N GLU A 80 -13.67 11.25 -17.15
CA GLU A 80 -14.92 11.65 -17.77
C GLU A 80 -15.96 10.52 -17.73
N LYS A 81 -15.55 9.28 -18.08
CA LYS A 81 -16.42 8.10 -17.99
C LYS A 81 -16.83 7.79 -16.56
N ASN A 82 -15.93 7.92 -15.59
CA ASN A 82 -16.26 7.76 -14.18
C ASN A 82 -17.37 8.74 -13.78
N ARG A 83 -17.17 10.04 -14.01
CA ARG A 83 -18.12 11.10 -13.65
C ARG A 83 -19.49 10.91 -14.31
N ALA A 84 -19.52 10.39 -15.53
CA ALA A 84 -20.77 10.16 -16.27
C ALA A 84 -21.51 8.86 -15.88
N LEU A 85 -20.79 7.84 -15.41
CA LEU A 85 -21.35 6.49 -15.24
C LEU A 85 -21.51 6.07 -13.78
N LEU A 86 -20.45 6.12 -12.98
CA LEU A 86 -20.42 5.59 -11.61
C LEU A 86 -20.36 6.69 -10.55
N GLY A 87 -19.50 7.69 -10.74
CA GLY A 87 -19.35 8.82 -9.82
C GLY A 87 -18.45 8.51 -8.62
N LEU A 88 -17.40 7.68 -8.78
CA LEU A 88 -16.37 7.54 -7.76
C LEU A 88 -15.64 8.88 -7.55
N PRO A 89 -15.07 9.14 -6.35
CA PRO A 89 -14.16 10.26 -6.17
C PRO A 89 -13.00 10.18 -7.17
N ASP A 90 -12.72 11.28 -7.88
CA ASP A 90 -11.66 11.31 -8.89
C ASP A 90 -10.30 10.86 -8.33
N GLY A 91 -10.02 11.19 -7.06
CA GLY A 91 -8.81 10.75 -6.37
C GLY A 91 -8.68 9.24 -6.25
N ALA A 92 -9.80 8.51 -6.12
CA ALA A 92 -9.80 7.04 -6.10
C ALA A 92 -9.47 6.49 -7.49
N VAL A 93 -10.09 7.04 -8.53
CA VAL A 93 -9.84 6.64 -9.93
C VAL A 93 -8.40 6.90 -10.34
N VAL A 94 -7.87 8.09 -10.05
CA VAL A 94 -6.48 8.44 -10.31
C VAL A 94 -5.53 7.53 -9.53
N ALA A 95 -5.81 7.29 -8.25
CA ALA A 95 -4.95 6.44 -7.43
C ALA A 95 -4.87 5.00 -7.96
N GLU A 96 -6.01 4.37 -8.27
CA GLU A 96 -6.04 3.00 -8.81
C GLU A 96 -5.40 2.91 -10.20
N PHE A 97 -5.64 3.91 -11.05
CA PHE A 97 -5.01 3.98 -12.36
C PHE A 97 -3.48 4.07 -12.24
N LEU A 98 -2.98 4.96 -11.37
CA LEU A 98 -1.54 5.10 -11.13
C LEU A 98 -0.94 3.87 -10.45
N PHE A 99 -1.70 3.19 -9.59
CA PHE A 99 -1.29 1.90 -9.04
C PHE A 99 -0.98 0.90 -10.15
N GLY A 100 -1.94 0.63 -11.03
CA GLY A 100 -1.72 -0.29 -12.16
C GLY A 100 -0.60 0.18 -13.09
N ALA A 101 -0.57 1.47 -13.43
CA ALA A 101 0.46 2.02 -14.32
C ALA A 101 1.88 1.90 -13.73
N THR A 102 2.05 2.01 -12.41
CA THR A 102 3.36 1.87 -11.77
C THR A 102 3.75 0.42 -11.49
N ASP A 103 2.78 -0.46 -11.28
CA ASP A 103 3.02 -1.88 -10.97
C ASP A 103 3.66 -2.63 -12.16
N CYS A 104 3.45 -2.17 -13.39
CA CYS A 104 4.08 -2.77 -14.56
C CYS A 104 5.53 -2.31 -14.79
N LEU A 105 6.01 -1.25 -14.11
CA LEU A 105 7.35 -0.68 -14.31
C LEU A 105 8.46 -1.65 -13.92
N ASP A 106 8.45 -2.06 -12.65
CA ASP A 106 9.40 -3.01 -12.09
C ASP A 106 8.92 -3.46 -10.69
N PRO A 107 9.46 -4.56 -10.13
CA PRO A 107 9.01 -5.10 -8.84
C PRO A 107 9.22 -4.18 -7.62
N TYR A 108 10.01 -3.11 -7.74
CA TYR A 108 10.35 -2.19 -6.65
C TYR A 108 9.61 -0.85 -6.76
N THR A 109 9.10 -0.49 -7.93
CA THR A 109 8.35 0.74 -8.15
C THR A 109 6.89 0.55 -7.76
N ARG A 110 6.38 1.40 -6.85
CA ARG A 110 4.98 1.41 -6.45
C ARG A 110 4.48 2.82 -6.22
N PHE A 111 3.27 3.12 -6.68
CA PHE A 111 2.55 4.30 -6.27
C PHE A 111 2.10 4.19 -4.81
N LEU A 112 2.19 5.29 -4.04
CA LEU A 112 1.72 5.33 -2.66
C LEU A 112 0.79 6.53 -2.48
N THR A 113 -0.41 6.27 -1.98
CA THR A 113 -1.29 7.34 -1.51
C THR A 113 -0.69 8.03 -0.28
N ALA A 114 -1.19 9.22 0.07
CA ALA A 114 -0.72 9.93 1.27
C ALA A 114 -0.87 9.09 2.56
N GLU A 115 -1.93 8.28 2.64
CA GLU A 115 -2.16 7.37 3.76
C GLU A 115 -1.13 6.23 3.81
N MET A 116 -0.90 5.58 2.66
CA MET A 116 0.11 4.53 2.52
C MET A 116 1.51 5.06 2.78
N LEU A 117 1.84 6.25 2.30
CA LEU A 117 3.12 6.90 2.57
C LEU A 117 3.31 7.20 4.06
N ARG A 118 2.26 7.62 4.77
CA ARG A 118 2.31 7.79 6.23
C ARG A 118 2.57 6.45 6.92
N GLY A 119 1.89 5.38 6.50
CA GLY A 119 2.12 4.03 7.00
C GLY A 119 3.54 3.54 6.76
N TYR A 120 4.02 3.67 5.52
CA TYR A 120 5.37 3.32 5.10
C TYR A 120 6.41 4.13 5.89
N ARG A 121 6.23 5.45 6.03
CA ARG A 121 7.13 6.29 6.84
C ARG A 121 7.17 5.87 8.31
N ARG A 122 6.05 5.45 8.91
CA ARG A 122 6.06 4.89 10.27
C ARG A 122 6.89 3.62 10.35
N GLN A 123 6.75 2.73 9.36
CA GLN A 123 7.51 1.49 9.25
C GLN A 123 9.01 1.74 9.03
N THR A 124 9.37 2.62 8.08
CA THR A 124 10.77 2.89 7.69
C THR A 124 11.51 3.78 8.68
N LYS A 125 10.86 4.82 9.21
CA LYS A 125 11.50 5.71 10.20
C LYS A 125 11.56 5.09 11.59
N GLY A 126 11.06 3.86 11.76
CA GLY A 126 10.96 3.24 13.07
C GLY A 126 10.17 4.10 14.06
N VAL A 127 9.20 4.92 13.57
CA VAL A 127 8.22 5.59 14.45
C VAL A 127 7.23 4.51 14.88
N TYR A 128 7.77 3.57 15.64
CA TYR A 128 7.07 2.65 16.47
C TYR A 128 6.68 3.46 17.70
N THR A 129 5.41 3.82 17.82
CA THR A 129 4.86 4.32 19.08
C THR A 129 4.96 3.17 20.08
N GLY A 130 6.03 3.18 20.87
CA GLY A 130 6.33 2.19 21.90
C GLY A 130 7.69 2.46 22.54
N ILE A 131 8.17 1.54 23.37
CA ILE A 131 9.39 1.79 24.17
C ILE A 131 10.70 1.85 23.36
N GLY A 132 10.71 1.57 22.05
CA GLY A 132 11.95 1.58 21.26
C GLY A 132 12.83 0.33 21.46
N ALA A 133 12.21 -0.82 21.70
CA ALA A 133 12.86 -2.13 21.75
C ALA A 133 11.97 -3.21 21.10
N SER A 134 12.58 -4.25 20.54
CA SER A 134 11.90 -5.47 20.11
C SER A 134 11.96 -6.52 21.22
N VAL A 135 10.89 -7.31 21.35
CA VAL A 135 10.74 -8.29 22.43
C VAL A 135 10.38 -9.65 21.87
N THR A 136 10.89 -10.71 22.50
CA THR A 136 10.66 -12.10 22.13
C THR A 136 10.19 -12.90 23.33
N ALA A 137 9.36 -13.92 23.10
CA ALA A 137 8.93 -14.83 24.14
C ALA A 137 9.83 -16.07 24.18
N ARG A 138 10.33 -16.42 25.36
CA ARG A 138 10.98 -17.71 25.62
C ARG A 138 10.23 -18.41 26.76
N GLY A 139 9.45 -19.43 26.40
CA GLY A 139 8.55 -20.09 27.33
C GLY A 139 7.45 -19.13 27.84
N ARG A 140 7.37 -18.94 29.16
CA ARG A 140 6.40 -18.02 29.81
C ARG A 140 6.98 -16.64 30.15
N ARG A 141 8.14 -16.29 29.59
CA ARG A 141 8.87 -15.05 29.88
C ARG A 141 9.09 -14.27 28.60
N VAL A 142 9.10 -12.95 28.72
CA VAL A 142 9.35 -12.02 27.61
C VAL A 142 10.72 -11.39 27.82
N PHE A 143 11.54 -11.39 26.78
CA PHE A 143 12.91 -10.88 26.79
C PHE A 143 13.07 -9.80 25.72
N VAL A 144 13.95 -8.84 25.99
CA VAL A 144 14.38 -7.86 24.99
C VAL A 144 15.27 -8.55 23.97
N GLN A 145 14.85 -8.52 22.70
CA GLN A 145 15.58 -9.10 21.59
C GLN A 145 16.50 -8.07 20.92
N GLU A 146 16.06 -6.82 20.82
CA GLU A 146 16.81 -5.74 20.20
C GLU A 146 16.44 -4.40 20.85
N VAL A 147 17.39 -3.48 20.93
CA VAL A 147 17.18 -2.11 21.43
C VAL A 147 17.59 -1.15 20.34
N PHE A 148 16.70 -0.25 19.94
CA PHE A 148 17.00 0.71 18.88
C PHE A 148 17.85 1.86 19.43
N GLU A 149 19.00 2.12 18.80
CA GLU A 149 19.89 3.22 19.18
C GLU A 149 19.15 4.58 19.13
N GLY A 150 19.31 5.39 20.18
CA GLY A 150 18.59 6.67 20.34
C GLY A 150 17.11 6.54 20.72
N GLY A 151 16.57 5.32 20.87
CA GLY A 151 15.21 5.07 21.33
C GLY A 151 15.01 5.24 22.84
N ALA A 152 13.75 5.31 23.30
CA ALA A 152 13.42 5.46 24.71
C ALA A 152 13.99 4.33 25.58
N ALA A 153 14.01 3.09 25.09
CA ALA A 153 14.60 1.94 25.77
C ALA A 153 16.11 2.06 25.91
N ALA A 154 16.81 2.55 24.87
CA ALA A 154 18.24 2.82 24.94
C ALA A 154 18.55 3.91 25.97
N ASN A 155 17.76 4.99 25.97
CA ASN A 155 17.89 6.08 26.96
C ASN A 155 17.54 5.63 28.39
N ALA A 156 16.65 4.65 28.53
CA ALA A 156 16.31 4.02 29.80
C ALA A 156 17.34 2.94 30.24
N GLY A 157 18.34 2.65 29.41
CA GLY A 157 19.40 1.69 29.72
C GLY A 157 19.01 0.22 29.56
N LEU A 158 17.91 -0.09 28.87
CA LEU A 158 17.55 -1.47 28.53
C LEU A 158 18.59 -2.10 27.61
N GLN A 159 18.87 -3.38 27.83
CA GLN A 159 19.84 -4.15 27.05
C GLN A 159 19.21 -5.39 26.44
N VAL A 160 19.83 -5.88 25.36
CA VAL A 160 19.47 -7.16 24.75
C VAL A 160 19.66 -8.27 25.77
N GLY A 161 18.62 -9.07 25.98
CA GLY A 161 18.61 -10.16 26.96
C GLY A 161 17.87 -9.85 28.27
N ASP A 162 17.48 -8.60 28.52
CA ASP A 162 16.71 -8.24 29.71
C ASP A 162 15.33 -8.93 29.75
N GLU A 163 14.92 -9.43 30.92
CA GLU A 163 13.58 -9.99 31.15
C GLU A 163 12.58 -8.89 31.50
N LEU A 164 11.50 -8.77 30.72
CA LEU A 164 10.37 -7.92 31.07
C LEU A 164 9.53 -8.60 32.16
N VAL A 165 9.59 -8.05 33.37
CA VAL A 165 8.83 -8.55 34.53
C VAL A 165 7.49 -7.84 34.68
N ARG A 166 7.44 -6.53 34.41
CA ARG A 166 6.24 -5.69 34.52
C ARG A 166 6.13 -4.66 33.40
N VAL A 167 4.90 -4.37 32.98
CA VAL A 167 4.53 -3.24 32.10
C VAL A 167 3.35 -2.54 32.75
N ASP A 168 3.44 -1.22 32.94
CA ASP A 168 2.45 -0.40 33.67
C ASP A 168 2.08 -0.95 35.05
N GLY A 169 3.08 -1.45 35.78
CA GLY A 169 2.91 -2.06 37.11
C GLY A 169 2.33 -3.48 37.11
N GLN A 170 1.82 -3.96 35.97
CA GLN A 170 1.23 -5.30 35.85
C GLN A 170 2.28 -6.35 35.48
N VAL A 171 2.21 -7.51 36.13
CA VAL A 171 3.11 -8.64 35.84
C VAL A 171 2.81 -9.22 34.47
N VAL A 172 3.82 -9.30 33.60
CA VAL A 172 3.68 -9.81 32.22
C VAL A 172 4.11 -11.27 32.06
N ARG A 173 4.64 -11.90 33.12
CA ARG A 173 5.00 -13.31 33.10
C ARG A 173 3.76 -14.19 32.85
N GLY A 174 3.85 -15.08 31.86
CA GLY A 174 2.77 -15.99 31.47
C GLY A 174 1.70 -15.38 30.58
N GLN A 175 1.79 -14.08 30.25
CA GLN A 175 0.93 -13.47 29.24
C GLN A 175 1.39 -13.84 27.82
N ALA A 176 0.47 -13.84 26.87
CA ALA A 176 0.81 -14.01 25.46
C ALA A 176 1.63 -12.82 24.97
N LEU A 177 2.64 -13.07 24.14
CA LEU A 177 3.52 -12.03 23.59
C LEU A 177 2.70 -10.87 22.98
N VAL A 178 1.64 -11.19 22.24
CA VAL A 178 0.74 -10.21 21.60
C VAL A 178 0.16 -9.20 22.59
N GLU A 179 -0.24 -9.65 23.78
CA GLU A 179 -0.84 -8.80 24.82
C GLU A 179 0.22 -7.87 25.44
N VAL A 180 1.43 -8.40 25.68
CA VAL A 180 2.55 -7.61 26.18
C VAL A 180 2.99 -6.57 25.14
N THR A 181 3.10 -6.95 23.87
CA THR A 181 3.44 -6.04 22.77
C THR A 181 2.39 -4.95 22.60
N ARG A 182 1.11 -5.26 22.78
CA ARG A 182 0.03 -4.28 22.73
C ARG A 182 0.17 -3.21 23.81
N ARG A 183 0.57 -3.58 25.03
CA ARG A 183 0.82 -2.63 26.14
C ARG A 183 2.08 -1.81 25.96
N LEU A 184 3.10 -2.40 25.35
CA LEU A 184 4.35 -1.70 25.03
C LEU A 184 4.21 -0.70 23.87
N ARG A 185 3.08 -0.72 23.15
CA ARG A 185 2.73 0.29 22.14
C ARG A 185 1.93 1.40 22.81
N GLY A 186 2.40 2.64 22.67
CA GLY A 186 1.65 3.80 23.17
C GLY A 186 0.36 4.03 22.38
N GLU A 187 -0.63 4.67 22.99
CA GLU A 187 -1.73 5.27 22.23
C GLU A 187 -1.17 6.36 21.30
N ALA A 188 -1.69 6.39 20.07
CA ALA A 188 -1.27 7.30 19.01
C ALA A 188 -1.67 8.75 19.30
#